data_AF-A0A3N5FDW5-F1
#
_entry.id   AF-A0A3N5FDW5-F1
#
_cell.length_a   1.000
_cell.length_b   1.000
_cell.length_c   1.000
_cell.angle_alpha   90.00
_cell.angle_beta   90.00
_cell.angle_gamma   90.00
#
_symmetry.space_group_name_H-M   'P 1'
#
loop_
_entity.id
_entity.type
_entity.pdbx_description
1 polymer ?
#
loop_
_entity_poly.entity_id
_entity_poly.type
_entity_poly.pdbx_seq_one_letter_code
_entity_poly.pdbx_strand_id
1 'polypeptide(L)'
;MNTLEVQQLVKRAEPGDNSRLAAHFTALADRYTGEAKRHTSMAQSFVGNPSRNLGTGMSAHCKQLADLNTKSATELRELATYHQKLAAGAPATAPTTGGRFEGGAGAPAPTDQELNALAAKASTPADHRALEEYFLTLAKRYTADANEHVAMANTYRGTRIAQAAVHCDRLVALSRDEAKEATEAAAMHKDLAGVAR
;
A
#
# COMPACT_ATOMS: atom_id res chain seq x y z
N MET A 1 6.28 6.94 7.73
CA MET A 1 6.54 5.50 7.79
C MET A 1 6.11 4.89 6.48
N ASN A 2 6.97 4.08 5.88
CA ASN A 2 6.61 3.28 4.71
C ASN A 2 6.05 1.91 5.11
N THR A 3 5.53 1.16 4.13
CA THR A 3 4.92 -0.16 4.33
C THR A 3 5.83 -1.14 5.07
N LEU A 4 7.13 -1.19 4.77
CA LEU A 4 8.08 -2.11 5.42
C LEU A 4 8.31 -1.74 6.88
N GLU A 5 8.48 -0.45 7.18
CA GLU A 5 8.64 0.01 8.56
C GLU A 5 7.41 -0.35 9.41
N VAL A 6 6.19 -0.18 8.88
CA VAL A 6 4.97 -0.56 9.60
C VAL A 6 4.99 -2.05 9.96
N GLN A 7 5.25 -2.92 8.99
CA GLN A 7 5.30 -4.37 9.19
C GLN A 7 6.38 -4.78 10.20
N GLN A 8 7.56 -4.17 10.13
CA GLN A 8 8.66 -4.43 11.07
C GLN A 8 8.30 -4.02 12.50
N LEU A 9 7.71 -2.82 12.67
CA LEU A 9 7.28 -2.35 14.00
C LEU A 9 6.18 -3.25 14.59
N VAL A 10 5.23 -3.72 13.77
CA VAL A 10 4.18 -4.65 14.21
C VAL A 10 4.80 -5.98 14.66
N LYS A 11 5.79 -6.48 13.91
CA LYS A 11 6.46 -7.76 14.23
C LYS A 11 7.30 -7.69 15.50
N ARG A 12 8.02 -6.59 15.72
CA ARG A 12 8.86 -6.38 16.91
C ARG A 12 8.03 -6.07 18.16
N ALA A 13 6.96 -5.28 17.99
CA ALA A 13 5.96 -4.99 19.02
C ALA A 13 6.53 -4.49 20.37
N GLU A 14 7.68 -3.80 20.37
CA GLU A 14 8.21 -3.18 21.58
C GLU A 14 7.35 -1.96 22.00
N PRO A 15 7.41 -1.50 23.26
CA PRO A 15 6.64 -0.33 23.69
C PRO A 15 6.87 0.92 22.82
N GLY A 16 8.11 1.15 22.41
CA GLY A 16 8.47 2.26 21.50
C GLY A 16 7.88 2.09 20.10
N ASP A 17 7.77 0.86 19.60
CA ASP A 17 7.19 0.56 18.29
C ASP A 17 5.70 0.81 18.29
N ASN A 18 5.03 0.31 19.32
CA ASN A 18 3.61 0.51 19.53
C ASN A 18 3.28 2.01 19.65
N SER A 19 4.13 2.81 20.30
CA SER A 19 3.95 4.26 20.34
C SER A 19 4.03 4.89 18.93
N ARG A 20 5.02 4.48 18.11
CA ARG A 20 5.16 4.94 16.72
C ARG A 20 4.00 4.49 15.84
N LEU A 21 3.54 3.25 15.98
CA LEU A 21 2.38 2.70 15.26
C LEU A 21 1.10 3.44 15.64
N ALA A 22 0.89 3.73 16.93
CA ALA A 22 -0.26 4.49 17.39
C ALA A 22 -0.30 5.90 16.76
N ALA A 23 0.83 6.59 16.74
CA ALA A 23 0.95 7.90 16.10
C ALA A 23 0.72 7.82 14.57
N HIS A 24 1.28 6.79 13.92
CA HIS A 24 1.10 6.57 12.49
C HIS A 24 -0.37 6.32 12.13
N PHE A 25 -1.05 5.40 12.81
CA PHE A 25 -2.45 5.09 12.53
C PHE A 25 -3.39 6.23 12.88
N THR A 26 -3.08 7.05 13.89
CA THR A 26 -3.81 8.30 14.16
C THR A 26 -3.71 9.26 12.96
N ALA A 27 -2.49 9.53 12.48
CA ALA A 27 -2.29 10.42 11.34
C ALA A 27 -2.97 9.88 10.06
N LEU A 28 -2.92 8.57 9.84
CA LEU A 28 -3.57 7.93 8.70
C LEU A 28 -5.10 8.01 8.81
N ALA A 29 -5.67 7.83 10.01
CA ALA A 29 -7.10 8.00 10.25
C ALA A 29 -7.58 9.42 9.95
N ASP A 30 -6.79 10.43 10.30
CA ASP A 30 -7.09 11.83 10.01
C ASP A 30 -7.05 12.12 8.50
N ARG A 31 -6.09 11.53 7.79
CA ARG A 31 -6.03 11.60 6.32
C ARG A 31 -7.29 11.00 5.69
N TYR A 32 -7.69 9.78 6.06
CA TYR A 32 -8.90 9.14 5.54
C TYR A 32 -10.16 9.93 5.91
N THR A 33 -10.20 10.54 7.10
CA THR A 33 -11.29 11.45 7.48
C THR A 33 -11.36 12.67 6.56
N GLY A 34 -10.21 13.26 6.21
CA GLY A 34 -10.13 14.36 5.24
C GLY A 34 -10.54 13.96 3.83
N GLU A 35 -10.15 12.76 3.38
CA GLU A 35 -10.57 12.21 2.08
C GLU A 35 -12.07 11.90 2.04
N ALA A 36 -12.65 11.37 3.12
CA ALA A 36 -14.10 11.19 3.24
C ALA A 36 -14.85 12.51 3.09
N LYS A 37 -14.40 13.57 3.78
CA LYS A 37 -15.00 14.91 3.66
C LYS A 37 -14.91 15.46 2.24
N ARG A 38 -13.77 15.27 1.55
CA ARG A 38 -13.59 15.68 0.16
C ARG A 38 -14.58 14.96 -0.75
N HIS A 39 -14.74 13.65 -0.62
CA HIS A 39 -15.71 12.91 -1.41
C HIS A 39 -17.17 13.28 -1.10
N THR A 40 -17.51 13.57 0.15
CA THR A 40 -18.84 14.09 0.51
C THR A 40 -19.11 15.43 -0.17
N SER A 41 -18.15 16.36 -0.16
CA SER A 41 -18.27 17.64 -0.85
C SER A 41 -18.40 17.47 -2.37
N MET A 42 -17.61 16.57 -2.97
CA MET A 42 -17.74 16.23 -4.39
C MET A 42 -19.13 15.67 -4.70
N ALA A 43 -19.64 14.74 -3.89
CA ALA A 43 -20.97 14.16 -4.09
C ALA A 43 -22.08 15.22 -4.07
N GLN A 44 -21.97 16.23 -3.20
CA GLN A 44 -22.89 17.36 -3.11
C GLN A 44 -22.82 18.26 -4.34
N SER A 45 -21.63 18.47 -4.92
CA SER A 45 -21.48 19.31 -6.12
C SER A 45 -22.25 18.78 -7.34
N PHE A 46 -22.54 17.47 -7.38
CA PHE A 46 -23.35 16.85 -8.44
C PHE A 46 -24.87 16.92 -8.19
N VAL A 47 -25.30 17.28 -6.98
CA VAL A 47 -26.73 17.46 -6.65
C VAL A 47 -27.20 18.76 -7.29
N GLY A 48 -27.92 18.68 -8.41
CA GLY A 48 -28.45 19.84 -9.15
C GLY A 48 -27.84 20.05 -10.55
N ASN A 49 -26.92 19.19 -11.00
CA ASN A 49 -26.38 19.27 -12.36
C ASN A 49 -27.43 18.75 -13.39
N PRO A 50 -27.83 19.54 -14.40
CA PRO A 50 -28.85 19.15 -15.38
C PRO A 50 -28.44 17.99 -16.30
N SER A 51 -27.15 17.60 -16.32
CA SER A 51 -26.71 16.33 -16.94
C SER A 51 -27.05 15.12 -16.07
N ARG A 52 -28.35 14.81 -15.97
CA ARG A 52 -28.94 13.87 -14.99
C ARG A 52 -28.25 12.51 -14.88
N ASN A 53 -27.79 11.92 -15.98
CA ASN A 53 -27.19 10.58 -15.96
C ASN A 53 -25.76 10.55 -15.41
N LEU A 54 -24.93 11.56 -15.71
CA LEU A 54 -23.55 11.65 -15.19
C LEU A 54 -23.55 12.16 -13.73
N GLY A 55 -24.42 13.11 -13.40
CA GLY A 55 -24.54 13.67 -12.06
C GLY A 55 -24.95 12.66 -10.99
N THR A 56 -25.98 11.86 -11.24
CA THR A 56 -26.47 10.87 -10.25
C THR A 56 -25.45 9.73 -10.04
N GLY A 57 -24.86 9.19 -11.11
CA GLY A 57 -23.85 8.14 -11.02
C GLY A 57 -22.60 8.58 -10.27
N MET A 58 -22.10 9.79 -10.57
CA MET A 58 -20.91 10.31 -9.90
C MET A 58 -21.16 10.70 -8.44
N SER A 59 -22.35 11.23 -8.12
CA SER A 59 -22.73 11.49 -6.72
C SER A 59 -22.76 10.20 -5.90
N ALA A 60 -23.35 9.13 -6.43
CA ALA A 60 -23.37 7.82 -5.78
C ALA A 60 -21.96 7.24 -5.60
N HIS A 61 -21.13 7.30 -6.63
CA HIS A 61 -19.73 6.87 -6.56
C HIS A 61 -18.94 7.62 -5.47
N CYS A 62 -19.06 8.95 -5.42
CA CYS A 62 -18.39 9.75 -4.40
C CYS A 62 -18.90 9.43 -2.98
N LYS A 63 -20.21 9.20 -2.79
CA LYS A 63 -20.75 8.78 -1.48
C LYS A 63 -20.15 7.44 -1.05
N GLN A 64 -20.09 6.46 -1.94
CA GLN A 64 -19.48 5.17 -1.65
C GLN A 64 -18.00 5.31 -1.23
N LEU A 65 -17.22 6.15 -1.90
CA LEU A 65 -15.85 6.43 -1.50
C LEU A 65 -15.76 7.13 -0.14
N ALA A 66 -16.67 8.06 0.16
CA ALA A 66 -16.74 8.71 1.47
C ALA A 66 -17.03 7.70 2.59
N ASP A 67 -17.93 6.75 2.36
CA ASP A 67 -18.27 5.70 3.32
C ASP A 67 -17.08 4.75 3.55
N LEU A 68 -16.40 4.33 2.47
CA LEU A 68 -15.20 3.49 2.55
C LEU A 68 -14.06 4.17 3.32
N ASN A 69 -13.85 5.47 3.08
CA ASN A 69 -12.84 6.25 3.80
C ASN A 69 -13.22 6.46 5.26
N THR A 70 -14.50 6.68 5.56
CA THR A 70 -14.99 6.77 6.95
C THR A 70 -14.76 5.45 7.69
N LYS A 71 -15.09 4.32 7.07
CA LYS A 71 -14.82 2.99 7.65
C LYS A 71 -13.32 2.78 7.91
N SER A 72 -12.49 3.12 6.92
CA SER A 72 -11.02 3.03 7.05
C SER A 72 -10.49 3.89 8.21
N ALA A 73 -11.00 5.11 8.38
CA ALA A 73 -10.64 5.98 9.49
C ALA A 73 -11.05 5.39 10.86
N THR A 74 -12.21 4.73 10.94
CA THR A 74 -12.63 4.04 12.18
C THR A 74 -11.70 2.88 12.52
N GLU A 75 -11.43 1.98 11.57
CA GLU A 75 -10.51 0.85 11.75
C GLU A 75 -9.12 1.32 12.22
N LEU A 76 -8.61 2.41 11.65
CA LEU A 76 -7.32 2.99 12.03
C LEU A 76 -7.33 3.61 13.43
N ARG A 77 -8.44 4.18 13.89
CA ARG A 77 -8.56 4.68 15.28
C ARG A 77 -8.58 3.55 16.29
N GLU A 78 -9.21 2.42 15.95
CA GLU A 78 -9.19 1.21 16.76
C GLU A 78 -7.75 0.68 16.90
N LEU A 79 -7.01 0.57 15.79
CA LEU A 79 -5.60 0.18 15.81
C LEU A 79 -4.73 1.16 16.59
N ALA A 80 -4.92 2.47 16.40
CA ALA A 80 -4.19 3.48 17.15
C ALA A 80 -4.38 3.31 18.66
N THR A 81 -5.62 3.08 19.10
CA THR A 81 -5.96 2.84 20.51
C THR A 81 -5.34 1.54 21.02
N TYR A 82 -5.39 0.47 20.21
CA TYR A 82 -4.79 -0.82 20.53
C TYR A 82 -3.28 -0.68 20.78
N HIS A 83 -2.54 -0.09 19.84
CA HIS A 83 -1.10 0.11 19.99
C HIS A 83 -0.77 1.11 21.10
N GLN A 84 -1.60 2.12 21.37
CA GLN A 84 -1.38 3.02 22.51
C GLN A 84 -1.44 2.26 23.85
N LYS A 85 -2.37 1.30 24.00
CA LYS A 85 -2.44 0.46 25.19
C LYS A 85 -1.22 -0.46 25.32
N LEU A 86 -0.80 -1.10 24.22
CA LEU A 86 0.40 -1.93 24.20
C LEU A 86 1.66 -1.12 24.56
N ALA A 87 1.78 0.10 24.04
CA ALA A 87 2.88 1.00 24.36
C ALA A 87 2.94 1.36 25.86
N ALA A 88 1.78 1.43 26.52
CA ALA A 88 1.66 1.65 27.95
C ALA A 88 1.85 0.38 28.80
N GLY A 89 2.13 -0.77 28.18
CA GLY A 89 2.24 -2.07 28.86
C GLY A 89 0.89 -2.62 29.36
N ALA A 90 -0.23 -2.04 28.91
CA ALA A 90 -1.56 -2.51 29.26
C ALA A 90 -1.97 -3.68 28.33
N PRO A 91 -2.63 -4.73 28.87
CA PRO A 91 -3.20 -5.77 28.04
C PRO A 91 -4.27 -5.18 27.11
N ALA A 92 -4.21 -5.53 25.84
CA ALA A 92 -5.16 -5.09 24.84
C ALA A 92 -5.54 -6.25 23.92
N THR A 93 -6.82 -6.33 23.55
CA THR A 93 -7.29 -7.26 22.53
C THR A 93 -7.13 -6.60 21.16
N ALA A 94 -6.51 -7.32 20.22
CA ALA A 94 -6.38 -6.85 18.84
C ALA A 94 -7.78 -6.60 18.23
N PRO A 95 -7.99 -5.48 17.51
CA PRO A 95 -9.22 -5.26 16.76
C PRO A 95 -9.47 -6.39 15.76
N THR A 96 -10.74 -6.75 15.54
CA THR A 96 -11.12 -7.78 14.56
C THR A 96 -11.02 -7.28 13.11
N THR A 97 -10.87 -5.98 12.91
CA THR A 97 -10.75 -5.31 11.62
C THR A 97 -9.46 -4.51 11.55
N GLY A 98 -9.09 -4.06 10.35
CA GLY A 98 -7.92 -3.19 10.19
C GLY A 98 -6.57 -3.89 10.01
N GLY A 99 -6.45 -5.21 10.15
CA GLY A 99 -5.17 -5.93 9.97
C GLY A 99 -4.45 -5.66 8.64
N ARG A 100 -5.17 -5.24 7.59
CA ARG A 100 -4.56 -4.75 6.33
C ARG A 100 -3.64 -3.53 6.53
N PHE A 101 -3.95 -2.66 7.50
CA PHE A 101 -3.16 -1.47 7.83
C PHE A 101 -1.90 -1.81 8.61
N GLU A 102 -1.96 -2.83 9.49
CA GLU A 102 -0.76 -3.44 10.09
C GLU A 102 0.11 -4.14 9.04
N GLY A 103 -0.51 -4.67 7.99
CA GLY A 103 0.16 -5.08 6.75
C GLY A 103 0.71 -3.92 5.91
N GLY A 104 0.57 -2.67 6.36
CA GLY A 104 1.11 -1.47 5.73
C GLY A 104 0.22 -0.85 4.64
N ALA A 105 -1.06 -1.24 4.52
CA ALA A 105 -2.00 -0.54 3.64
C ALA A 105 -2.09 0.95 3.99
N GLY A 106 -2.16 1.82 2.98
CA GLY A 106 -2.23 3.28 3.17
C GLY A 106 -0.90 3.96 3.52
N ALA A 107 0.13 3.19 3.89
CA ALA A 107 1.51 3.69 3.94
C ALA A 107 2.10 3.76 2.52
N PRO A 108 2.99 4.72 2.23
CA PRO A 108 3.72 4.74 0.97
C PRO A 108 4.65 3.53 0.86
N ALA A 109 4.93 3.13 -0.39
CA ALA A 109 6.03 2.22 -0.66
C ALA A 109 7.36 2.89 -0.23
N PRO A 110 8.36 2.10 0.24
CA PRO A 110 9.67 2.65 0.54
C PRO A 110 10.28 3.26 -0.72
N THR A 111 10.96 4.40 -0.57
CA THR A 111 11.82 4.95 -1.62
C THR A 111 13.10 4.11 -1.76
N ASP A 112 13.82 4.23 -2.87
CA ASP A 112 15.11 3.55 -3.06
C ASP A 112 16.10 3.86 -1.93
N GLN A 113 16.14 5.11 -1.48
CA GLN A 113 16.99 5.52 -0.36
C GLN A 113 16.59 4.84 0.96
N GLU A 114 15.29 4.78 1.25
CA GLU A 114 14.77 4.10 2.45
C GLU A 114 15.01 2.59 2.37
N LEU A 115 14.80 1.99 1.20
CA LEU A 115 15.03 0.56 0.98
C LEU A 115 16.51 0.20 1.12
N ASN A 116 17.41 1.01 0.56
CA ASN A 116 18.85 0.87 0.74
C ASN A 116 19.25 1.03 2.21
N ALA A 117 18.66 1.98 2.93
CA ALA A 117 18.90 2.16 4.35
C ALA A 117 18.38 0.98 5.20
N LEU A 118 17.24 0.40 4.83
CA LEU A 118 16.70 -0.81 5.47
C LEU A 118 17.61 -2.01 5.20
N ALA A 119 18.04 -2.22 3.95
CA ALA A 119 18.96 -3.28 3.59
C ALA A 119 20.31 -3.16 4.30
N ALA A 120 20.86 -1.94 4.43
CA ALA A 120 22.12 -1.70 5.13
C ALA A 120 22.03 -1.94 6.65
N LYS A 121 20.83 -1.78 7.25
CA LYS A 121 20.59 -2.02 8.68
C LYS A 121 20.17 -3.46 8.99
N ALA A 122 19.68 -4.19 7.99
CA ALA A 122 19.25 -5.58 8.15
C ALA A 122 20.43 -6.42 8.64
N SER A 123 20.29 -6.99 9.83
CA SER A 123 21.35 -7.75 10.49
C SER A 123 20.86 -9.08 11.04
N THR A 124 19.54 -9.25 11.14
CA THR A 124 18.94 -10.49 11.61
C THR A 124 18.30 -11.26 10.46
N PRO A 125 18.13 -12.59 10.59
CA PRO A 125 17.32 -13.37 9.66
C PRO A 125 15.92 -12.78 9.46
N ALA A 126 15.30 -12.26 10.51
CA ALA A 126 13.97 -11.66 10.44
C ALA A 126 13.92 -10.41 9.56
N ASP A 127 14.97 -9.57 9.58
CA ASP A 127 15.07 -8.38 8.74
C ASP A 127 15.19 -8.76 7.25
N HIS A 128 16.07 -9.73 6.96
CA HIS A 128 16.25 -10.20 5.60
C HIS A 128 15.02 -10.92 5.06
N ARG A 129 14.27 -11.67 5.89
CA ARG A 129 12.97 -12.24 5.47
C ARG A 129 11.94 -11.17 5.14
N ALA A 130 11.89 -10.06 5.89
CA ALA A 130 10.98 -8.96 5.57
C ALA A 130 11.31 -8.31 4.22
N LEU A 131 12.60 -8.14 3.90
CA LEU A 131 13.05 -7.63 2.61
C LEU A 131 12.77 -8.63 1.48
N GLU A 132 13.00 -9.93 1.70
CA GLU A 132 12.63 -11.00 0.74
C GLU A 132 11.13 -10.94 0.41
N GLU A 133 10.25 -10.92 1.42
CA GLU A 133 8.79 -10.87 1.22
C GLU A 133 8.35 -9.61 0.47
N TYR A 134 8.98 -8.46 0.75
CA TYR A 134 8.72 -7.22 0.03
C TYR A 134 9.09 -7.33 -1.44
N PHE A 135 10.30 -7.80 -1.75
CA PHE A 135 10.75 -7.94 -3.12
C PHE A 135 9.96 -9.00 -3.90
N LEU A 136 9.52 -10.09 -3.27
CA LEU A 136 8.60 -11.06 -3.88
C LEU A 136 7.23 -10.44 -4.20
N THR A 137 6.73 -9.56 -3.33
CA THR A 137 5.50 -8.82 -3.58
C THR A 137 5.67 -7.83 -4.73
N LEU A 138 6.81 -7.15 -4.79
CA LEU A 138 7.16 -6.21 -5.84
C LEU A 138 7.30 -6.91 -7.21
N ALA A 139 7.96 -8.07 -7.27
CA ALA A 139 8.07 -8.88 -8.48
C ALA A 139 6.70 -9.32 -9.02
N LYS A 140 5.78 -9.73 -8.13
CA LYS A 140 4.40 -10.06 -8.51
C LYS A 140 3.65 -8.86 -9.06
N ARG A 141 3.84 -7.68 -8.49
CA ARG A 141 3.23 -6.43 -8.97
C ARG A 141 3.72 -6.08 -10.37
N TYR A 142 5.04 -6.05 -10.58
CA TYR A 142 5.60 -5.79 -11.90
C TYR A 142 5.18 -6.82 -12.95
N THR A 143 5.03 -8.09 -12.55
CA THR A 143 4.46 -9.12 -13.43
C THR A 143 3.01 -8.81 -13.81
N ALA A 144 2.19 -8.35 -12.86
CA ALA A 144 0.81 -7.95 -13.12
C ALA A 144 0.74 -6.71 -14.04
N ASP A 145 1.56 -5.69 -13.77
CA ASP A 145 1.64 -4.47 -14.58
C ASP A 145 2.08 -4.80 -16.03
N ALA A 146 3.06 -5.70 -16.19
CA ALA A 146 3.45 -6.19 -17.51
C ALA A 146 2.28 -6.89 -18.23
N ASN A 147 1.51 -7.72 -17.54
CA ASN A 147 0.35 -8.41 -18.13
C ASN A 147 -0.76 -7.43 -18.52
N GLU A 148 -0.99 -6.39 -17.72
CA GLU A 148 -1.94 -5.32 -18.05
C GLU A 148 -1.50 -4.58 -19.33
N HIS A 149 -0.23 -4.21 -19.43
CA HIS A 149 0.28 -3.57 -20.64
C HIS A 149 0.28 -4.47 -21.87
N VAL A 150 0.46 -5.80 -21.72
CA VAL A 150 0.25 -6.75 -22.82
C VAL A 150 -1.20 -6.73 -23.29
N ALA A 151 -2.16 -6.76 -22.36
CA ALA A 151 -3.58 -6.70 -22.69
C ALA A 151 -3.93 -5.39 -23.41
N MET A 152 -3.41 -4.25 -22.93
CA MET A 152 -3.59 -2.94 -23.57
C MET A 152 -2.96 -2.88 -24.97
N ALA A 153 -1.73 -3.37 -25.13
CA ALA A 153 -1.07 -3.40 -26.44
C ALA A 153 -1.92 -4.18 -27.47
N ASN A 154 -2.52 -5.30 -27.05
CA ASN A 154 -3.40 -6.09 -27.89
C ASN A 154 -4.67 -5.34 -28.33
N THR A 155 -5.25 -4.48 -27.48
CA THR A 155 -6.44 -3.70 -27.86
C THR A 155 -6.11 -2.55 -28.81
N TYR A 156 -4.89 -2.00 -28.74
CA TYR A 156 -4.44 -0.92 -29.64
C TYR A 156 -3.99 -1.43 -31.01
N ARG A 157 -3.52 -2.66 -31.10
CA ARG A 157 -3.11 -3.28 -32.37
C ARG A 157 -4.28 -3.29 -33.36
N GLY A 158 -4.02 -2.84 -34.59
CA GLY A 158 -5.03 -2.76 -35.64
C GLY A 158 -6.01 -1.57 -35.52
N THR A 159 -5.82 -0.69 -34.55
CA THR A 159 -6.61 0.55 -34.42
C THR A 159 -5.86 1.76 -34.98
N ARG A 160 -6.54 2.91 -35.05
CA ARG A 160 -5.93 4.20 -35.46
C ARG A 160 -4.84 4.69 -34.51
N ILE A 161 -4.73 4.10 -33.32
CA ILE A 161 -3.75 4.45 -32.28
C ILE A 161 -2.73 3.33 -32.05
N ALA A 162 -2.39 2.56 -33.09
CA ALA A 162 -1.43 1.46 -33.00
C ALA A 162 -0.06 1.86 -32.40
N GLN A 163 0.35 3.13 -32.50
CA GLN A 163 1.56 3.63 -31.84
C GLN A 163 1.51 3.52 -30.30
N ALA A 164 0.31 3.55 -29.69
CA ALA A 164 0.14 3.30 -28.26
C ALA A 164 0.54 1.86 -27.87
N ALA A 165 0.40 0.89 -28.79
CA ALA A 165 0.88 -0.47 -28.56
C ALA A 165 2.41 -0.51 -28.39
N VAL A 166 3.16 0.29 -29.16
CA VAL A 166 4.63 0.38 -29.02
C VAL A 166 5.02 0.96 -27.67
N HIS A 167 4.27 1.93 -27.16
CA HIS A 167 4.48 2.46 -25.82
C HIS A 167 4.23 1.38 -24.75
N CYS A 168 3.11 0.66 -24.84
CA CYS A 168 2.82 -0.47 -23.96
C CYS A 168 3.90 -1.56 -24.04
N ASP A 169 4.36 -1.93 -25.24
CA ASP A 169 5.41 -2.95 -25.43
C ASP A 169 6.73 -2.57 -24.73
N ARG A 170 7.08 -1.28 -24.71
CA ARG A 170 8.24 -0.79 -23.91
C ARG A 170 8.01 -0.93 -22.41
N LEU A 171 6.81 -0.60 -21.93
CA LEU A 171 6.48 -0.76 -20.51
C LEU A 171 6.45 -2.24 -20.10
N VAL A 172 5.98 -3.13 -20.96
CA VAL A 172 6.06 -4.59 -20.73
C VAL A 172 7.51 -5.05 -20.54
N ALA A 173 8.43 -4.57 -21.38
CA ALA A 173 9.84 -4.92 -21.25
C ALA A 173 10.41 -4.41 -19.92
N LEU A 174 10.21 -3.12 -19.61
CA LEU A 174 10.68 -2.52 -18.37
C LEU A 174 10.13 -3.24 -17.14
N SER A 175 8.82 -3.47 -17.06
CA SER A 175 8.22 -4.16 -15.92
C SER A 175 8.69 -5.61 -15.79
N ARG A 176 9.02 -6.30 -16.89
CA ARG A 176 9.61 -7.64 -16.81
C ARG A 176 11.03 -7.62 -16.28
N ASP A 177 11.83 -6.64 -16.69
CA ASP A 177 13.19 -6.45 -16.17
C ASP A 177 13.13 -6.11 -14.66
N GLU A 178 12.26 -5.18 -14.25
CA GLU A 178 12.03 -4.84 -12.84
C GLU A 178 11.53 -6.05 -12.02
N ALA A 179 10.64 -6.88 -12.58
CA ALA A 179 10.19 -8.10 -11.92
C ALA A 179 11.33 -9.09 -11.68
N LYS A 180 12.26 -9.19 -12.65
CA LYS A 180 13.44 -10.04 -12.57
C LYS A 180 14.40 -9.52 -11.51
N GLU A 181 14.73 -8.23 -11.53
CA GLU A 181 15.60 -7.59 -10.53
C GLU A 181 15.03 -7.75 -9.11
N ALA A 182 13.72 -7.55 -8.94
CA ALA A 182 13.06 -7.78 -7.65
C ALA A 182 13.16 -9.25 -7.22
N THR A 183 13.03 -10.21 -8.14
CA THR A 183 13.18 -11.65 -7.82
C THR A 183 14.62 -11.97 -7.39
N GLU A 184 15.62 -11.38 -8.05
CA GLU A 184 17.04 -11.53 -7.69
C GLU A 184 17.34 -10.91 -6.32
N ALA A 185 16.81 -9.73 -6.03
CA ALA A 185 16.93 -9.08 -4.72
C ALA A 185 16.26 -9.92 -3.61
N ALA A 186 15.10 -10.52 -3.89
CA ALA A 186 14.45 -11.45 -2.96
C ALA A 186 15.35 -12.67 -2.67
N ALA A 187 15.94 -13.27 -3.71
CA ALA A 187 16.85 -14.40 -3.56
C ALA A 187 18.10 -14.04 -2.74
N MET A 188 18.69 -12.87 -2.97
CA MET A 188 19.82 -12.37 -2.18
C MET A 188 19.45 -12.30 -0.69
N HIS A 189 18.30 -11.72 -0.36
CA HIS A 189 17.87 -11.62 1.03
C HIS A 189 17.48 -12.96 1.66
N LYS A 190 16.91 -13.88 0.88
CA LYS A 190 16.69 -15.27 1.32
C LYS A 190 17.99 -15.93 1.76
N ASP A 191 19.05 -15.79 0.98
CA ASP A 191 20.36 -16.38 1.26
C ASP A 191 20.99 -15.72 2.50
N LEU A 192 20.95 -14.39 2.60
CA LEU A 192 21.43 -13.65 3.78
C LEU A 192 20.66 -14.05 5.05
N ALA A 193 19.36 -14.29 4.97
CA ALA A 193 18.57 -14.78 6.10
C ALA A 193 19.01 -16.18 6.57
N GLY A 194 19.60 -17.00 5.69
CA GLY A 194 20.14 -18.32 6.03
C GLY A 194 21.53 -18.28 6.66
N VAL A 195 22.26 -17.17 6.52
CA VAL A 195 23.66 -17.03 6.97
C VAL A 195 23.79 -16.12 8.19
N ALA A 196 22.92 -15.13 8.36
CA ALA A 196 22.91 -14.23 9.52
C ALA A 196 22.72 -15.05 10.82
N ARG A 197 23.71 -15.01 11.72
CA ARG A 197 23.71 -15.64 13.05
C ARG A 197 23.64 -14.60 14.14
#